data_AF-A0A3P8HIT5-F1
#
_entry.id   AF-A0A3P8HIT5-F1
#
_cell.length_a   1.000
_cell.length_b   1.000
_cell.length_c   1.000
_cell.angle_alpha   90.00
_cell.angle_beta   90.00
_cell.angle_gamma   90.00
#
_symmetry.space_group_name_H-M   'P 1'
#
loop_
_entity.id
_entity.type
_entity.pdbx_description
1 polymer ?
#
loop_
_entity_poly.entity_id
_entity_poly.type
_entity_poly.pdbx_seq_one_letter_code
_entity_poly.pdbx_strand_id
1 'polypeptide(L)'
;MSVTENGIFIISNETWGALRGLETLSQLMWTTKDQSHVFVNRTYIVDYPRFKHRGLMIDTSRHFISKSVILLNLEAMSYNKLNVLHWHIVDDQSFPYQSDVYPELSAKVCFV
;
A
#
# COMPACT_ATOMS: atom_id res chain seq x y z
N MET A 1 13.75 -14.77 -3.35
CA MET A 1 12.73 -15.76 -2.98
C MET A 1 12.95 -17.03 -3.78
N SER A 2 12.81 -18.19 -3.16
CA SER A 2 12.90 -19.49 -3.83
C SER A 2 11.71 -20.38 -3.44
N VAL A 3 11.03 -20.93 -4.45
CA VAL A 3 9.96 -21.92 -4.29
C VAL A 3 10.53 -23.28 -4.70
N THR A 4 10.53 -24.24 -3.78
CA THR A 4 11.07 -25.59 -3.97
C THR A 4 10.09 -26.62 -3.42
N GLU A 5 10.35 -27.91 -3.69
CA GLU A 5 9.58 -29.02 -3.11
C GLU A 5 9.63 -29.04 -1.57
N ASN A 6 10.72 -28.52 -0.96
CA ASN A 6 10.91 -28.49 0.48
C ASN A 6 10.29 -27.25 1.15
N GLY A 7 9.73 -26.31 0.37
CA GLY A 7 9.11 -25.11 0.89
C GLY A 7 9.44 -23.83 0.12
N ILE A 8 8.89 -22.73 0.63
CA ILE A 8 9.01 -21.38 0.10
C ILE A 8 9.90 -20.56 1.05
N PHE A 9 10.98 -20.00 0.53
CA PHE A 9 11.93 -19.22 1.31
C PHE A 9 11.97 -17.78 0.79
N ILE A 10 11.61 -16.83 1.65
CA ILE A 10 11.74 -15.38 1.40
C ILE A 10 12.89 -14.88 2.27
N ILE A 11 13.95 -14.41 1.61
CA ILE A 11 15.15 -13.88 2.25
C ILE A 11 15.22 -12.40 1.93
N SER A 12 15.41 -11.57 2.95
CA SER A 12 15.55 -10.12 2.85
C SER A 12 16.43 -9.62 3.99
N ASN A 13 17.21 -8.58 3.73
CA ASN A 13 18.03 -7.92 4.76
C ASN A 13 17.19 -7.04 5.70
N GLU A 14 16.00 -6.63 5.25
CA GLU A 14 15.10 -5.74 5.99
C GLU A 14 13.65 -6.21 5.91
N THR A 15 12.82 -5.79 6.85
CA THR A 15 11.37 -6.09 6.89
C THR A 15 10.66 -5.67 5.59
N TRP A 16 11.07 -4.55 4.99
CA TRP A 16 10.42 -4.02 3.79
C TRP A 16 10.56 -4.95 2.59
N GLY A 17 11.74 -5.55 2.40
CA GLY A 17 11.94 -6.52 1.32
C GLY A 17 11.18 -7.82 1.54
N ALA A 18 11.01 -8.25 2.81
CA ALA A 18 10.18 -9.40 3.14
C ALA A 18 8.70 -9.15 2.79
N LEU A 19 8.16 -7.97 3.10
CA LEU A 19 6.81 -7.57 2.70
C LEU A 19 6.63 -7.57 1.18
N ARG A 20 7.62 -7.09 0.41
CA ARG A 20 7.56 -7.14 -1.07
C ARG A 20 7.69 -8.56 -1.61
N GLY A 21 8.44 -9.41 -0.94
CA GLY A 21 8.54 -10.84 -1.24
C GLY A 21 7.21 -11.56 -1.02
N LEU A 22 6.50 -11.27 0.08
CA LEU A 22 5.17 -11.81 0.36
C LEU A 22 4.14 -11.37 -0.67
N GLU A 23 4.18 -10.11 -1.09
CA GLU A 23 3.30 -9.64 -2.17
C GLU A 23 3.62 -10.28 -3.52
N THR A 24 4.89 -10.56 -3.79
CA THR A 24 5.25 -11.29 -5.02
C THR A 24 4.77 -12.74 -4.93
N LEU A 25 4.85 -13.35 -3.74
CA LEU A 25 4.33 -14.70 -3.53
C LEU A 25 2.81 -14.78 -3.71
N SER A 26 2.05 -13.83 -3.16
CA SER A 26 0.59 -13.79 -3.31
C SER A 26 0.17 -13.75 -4.79
N GLN A 27 0.89 -12.97 -5.61
CA GLN A 27 0.65 -12.85 -7.05
C GLN A 27 1.08 -14.09 -7.87
N LEU A 28 2.00 -14.91 -7.35
CA LEU A 28 2.43 -16.16 -8.01
C LEU A 28 1.53 -17.35 -7.66
N MET A 29 0.82 -17.28 -6.53
CA MET A 29 -0.11 -18.32 -6.13
C MET A 29 -1.38 -18.28 -7.00
N TRP A 30 -1.87 -19.44 -7.38
CA TRP A 30 -3.14 -19.59 -8.08
C TRP A 30 -3.92 -20.78 -7.52
N THR A 31 -5.25 -20.73 -7.62
CA THR A 31 -6.13 -21.77 -7.08
C THR A 31 -6.85 -22.52 -8.19
N THR A 32 -7.22 -23.77 -7.92
CA THR A 32 -8.19 -24.48 -8.78
C THR A 32 -9.54 -23.78 -8.79
N LYS A 33 -10.38 -24.09 -9.79
CA LYS A 33 -11.71 -23.48 -9.95
C LYS A 33 -12.63 -23.68 -8.75
N ASP A 34 -12.46 -24.80 -8.05
CA ASP A 34 -13.18 -25.18 -6.83
C ASP A 34 -12.53 -24.64 -5.55
N GLN A 35 -11.42 -23.90 -5.65
CA GLN A 35 -10.65 -23.32 -4.54
C GLN A 35 -10.14 -24.33 -3.50
N SER A 36 -10.11 -25.62 -3.84
CA SER A 36 -9.70 -26.68 -2.92
C SER A 36 -8.19 -26.77 -2.73
N HIS A 37 -7.41 -26.30 -3.71
CA HIS A 37 -5.96 -26.38 -3.71
C HIS A 37 -5.32 -25.06 -4.19
N VAL A 38 -4.25 -24.67 -3.51
CA VAL A 38 -3.39 -23.53 -3.87
C VAL A 38 -2.08 -24.08 -4.47
N PHE A 39 -1.69 -23.54 -5.61
CA PHE A 39 -0.50 -23.93 -6.35
C PHE A 39 0.44 -22.74 -6.53
N VAL A 40 1.72 -23.06 -6.62
CA VAL A 40 2.78 -22.11 -7.00
C VAL A 40 3.86 -22.90 -7.74
N ASN A 41 4.37 -22.34 -8.85
CA ASN A 41 5.40 -23.01 -9.64
C ASN A 41 6.77 -22.89 -8.98
N ARG A 42 7.60 -23.94 -9.12
CA ARG A 42 9.02 -23.89 -8.73
C ARG A 42 9.71 -22.73 -9.44
N THR A 43 10.18 -21.76 -8.68
CA THR A 43 10.68 -20.48 -9.21
C THR A 43 11.79 -19.94 -8.31
N TYR A 44 12.74 -19.23 -8.90
CA TYR A 44 13.75 -18.44 -8.20
C TYR A 44 13.65 -16.98 -8.64
N ILE A 45 13.53 -16.06 -7.68
CA ILE A 45 13.35 -14.62 -7.92
C ILE A 45 14.35 -13.83 -7.09
N VAL A 46 15.06 -12.92 -7.75
CA VAL A 46 15.83 -11.84 -7.13
C VAL A 46 15.21 -10.54 -7.59
N ASP A 47 14.74 -9.72 -6.65
CA ASP A 47 13.99 -8.50 -6.94
C ASP A 47 14.47 -7.35 -6.06
N TYR A 48 14.46 -6.14 -6.60
CA TYR A 48 14.82 -4.90 -5.91
C TYR A 48 14.19 -3.70 -6.64
N PRO A 49 13.81 -2.63 -5.90
CA PRO A 49 13.21 -1.46 -6.53
C PRO A 49 14.25 -0.67 -7.33
N ARG A 50 13.94 -0.33 -8.58
CA ARG A 50 14.75 0.61 -9.38
C ARG A 50 14.84 2.00 -8.75
N PHE A 51 13.74 2.47 -8.13
CA PHE A 51 13.67 3.79 -7.51
C PHE A 51 13.22 3.69 -6.04
N LYS A 52 13.88 4.45 -5.16
CA LYS A 52 13.57 4.48 -3.72
C LYS A 52 12.22 5.13 -3.42
N HIS A 53 11.85 6.16 -4.17
CA HIS A 53 10.58 6.89 -4.01
C HIS A 53 9.55 6.38 -5.02
N ARG A 54 8.45 5.79 -4.55
CA ARG A 54 7.34 5.29 -5.38
C ARG A 54 6.03 5.71 -4.73
N GLY A 55 5.51 6.84 -5.22
CA GLY A 55 4.46 7.58 -4.55
C GLY A 55 3.08 7.47 -5.20
N LEU A 56 2.04 7.60 -4.38
CA LEU A 56 0.68 7.94 -4.80
C LEU A 56 0.29 9.25 -4.10
N MET A 57 -0.30 10.20 -4.83
CA MET A 57 -0.83 11.43 -4.25
C MET A 57 -2.34 11.34 -4.10
N ILE A 58 -2.85 11.68 -2.91
CA ILE A 58 -4.29 11.79 -2.65
C ILE A 58 -4.57 13.22 -2.19
N ASP A 59 -5.55 13.86 -2.84
CA ASP A 59 -6.05 15.19 -2.49
C ASP A 59 -7.37 15.03 -1.72
N THR A 60 -7.34 15.39 -0.44
CA THR A 60 -8.53 15.39 0.43
C THR A 60 -9.09 16.78 0.69
N SER A 61 -8.50 17.81 0.08
CA SER A 61 -8.96 19.18 0.26
C SER A 61 -9.98 19.59 -0.79
N ARG A 62 -9.85 19.16 -2.05
CA ARG A 62 -10.84 19.47 -3.09
C ARG A 62 -12.14 18.71 -2.89
N HIS A 63 -12.04 17.46 -2.44
CA HIS A 63 -13.18 16.62 -2.09
C HIS A 63 -12.83 15.80 -0.85
N PHE A 64 -13.80 15.64 0.04
CA PHE A 64 -13.62 14.77 1.19
C PHE A 64 -13.48 13.31 0.76
N ILE A 65 -12.45 12.64 1.28
CA ILE A 65 -12.24 11.21 1.12
C ILE A 65 -12.28 10.59 2.51
N SER A 66 -13.19 9.63 2.71
CA SER A 66 -13.33 8.98 3.99
C SER A 66 -12.07 8.19 4.37
N LYS A 67 -11.84 8.04 5.67
CA LYS A 67 -10.72 7.25 6.21
C LYS A 67 -10.70 5.82 5.64
N SER A 68 -11.86 5.19 5.47
CA SER A 68 -11.94 3.83 4.90
C SER A 68 -11.42 3.78 3.46
N VAL A 69 -11.71 4.78 2.64
CA VAL A 69 -11.19 4.87 1.27
C VAL A 69 -9.68 5.12 1.25
N ILE A 70 -9.15 5.95 2.17
CA ILE A 70 -7.70 6.15 2.31
C ILE A 70 -7.01 4.83 2.69
N LEU A 71 -7.58 4.06 3.62
CA LEU A 71 -7.05 2.75 4.02
C LEU A 71 -7.09 1.75 2.86
N LEU A 72 -8.16 1.71 2.06
CA LEU A 72 -8.22 0.91 0.83
C LEU A 72 -7.12 1.30 -0.16
N ASN A 73 -6.83 2.60 -0.31
CA ASN A 73 -5.74 3.05 -1.17
C ASN A 73 -4.37 2.60 -0.63
N LEU A 74 -4.13 2.64 0.68
CA LEU A 74 -2.90 2.13 1.28
C LEU A 74 -2.73 0.62 1.05
N GLU A 75 -3.83 -0.14 1.11
CA GLU A 75 -3.84 -1.55 0.77
C GLU A 75 -3.50 -1.79 -0.71
N ALA A 76 -4.15 -1.07 -1.63
CA ALA A 76 -3.83 -1.12 -3.06
C ALA A 76 -2.38 -0.70 -3.36
N MET A 77 -1.86 0.31 -2.67
CA MET A 77 -0.46 0.72 -2.75
C MET A 77 0.49 -0.41 -2.35
N SER A 78 0.11 -1.23 -1.36
CA SER A 78 0.90 -2.37 -0.91
C SER A 78 1.02 -3.44 -2.01
N TYR A 79 -0.08 -3.74 -2.71
CA TYR A 79 -0.12 -4.69 -3.82
C TYR A 79 0.79 -4.25 -4.98
N ASN A 80 0.87 -2.95 -5.19
CA ASN A 80 1.68 -2.32 -6.23
C ASN A 80 3.11 -1.97 -5.76
N LYS A 81 3.52 -2.42 -4.57
CA LYS A 81 4.85 -2.18 -3.98
C LYS A 81 5.21 -0.68 -3.84
N LEU A 82 4.23 0.21 -3.77
CA LEU A 82 4.41 1.64 -3.48
C LEU A 82 4.79 1.83 -2.00
N ASN A 83 5.46 2.94 -1.69
CA ASN A 83 5.99 3.18 -0.34
C ASN A 83 5.86 4.62 0.16
N VAL A 84 5.31 5.54 -0.63
CA VAL A 84 5.06 6.92 -0.20
C VAL A 84 3.62 7.28 -0.50
N LEU A 85 2.87 7.67 0.54
CA LEU A 85 1.61 8.37 0.36
C LEU A 85 1.89 9.86 0.46
N HIS A 86 1.76 10.57 -0.66
CA HIS A 86 1.75 12.03 -0.65
C HIS A 86 0.33 12.49 -0.36
N TRP A 87 0.07 12.81 0.90
CA TRP A 87 -1.26 13.26 1.32
C TRP A 87 -1.35 14.78 1.18
N HIS A 88 -1.93 15.24 0.07
CA HIS A 88 -2.30 16.64 -0.15
C HIS A 88 -3.57 16.94 0.66
N ILE A 89 -3.36 17.19 1.95
CA ILE A 89 -4.44 17.23 2.94
C ILE A 89 -5.19 18.56 2.96
N VAL A 90 -4.56 19.67 2.57
CA VAL A 90 -5.12 21.04 2.60
C VAL A 90 -4.90 21.77 1.28
N ASP A 91 -5.80 22.69 0.96
CA ASP A 91 -5.82 23.57 -0.23
C ASP A 91 -6.82 24.71 0.04
N ASP A 92 -7.05 25.58 -0.94
CA ASP A 92 -7.90 26.77 -0.80
C ASP A 92 -9.37 26.42 -0.49
N GLN A 93 -9.85 25.26 -0.95
CA GLN A 93 -11.26 24.89 -0.82
C GLN A 93 -11.62 24.34 0.56
N SER A 94 -10.68 23.67 1.24
CA SER A 94 -10.93 23.17 2.59
C SER A 94 -9.68 22.88 3.40
N PHE A 95 -9.83 22.88 4.73
CA PHE A 95 -8.79 22.52 5.69
C PHE A 95 -9.23 21.35 6.60
N PRO A 96 -9.16 20.10 6.13
CA PRO A 96 -9.58 18.91 6.90
C PRO A 96 -8.66 18.54 8.07
N TYR A 97 -7.40 19.00 8.07
CA TYR A 97 -6.46 18.68 9.14
C TYR A 97 -6.85 19.37 10.44
N GLN A 98 -7.00 18.61 11.52
CA GLN A 98 -7.27 19.15 12.84
C GLN A 98 -5.95 19.46 13.56
N SER A 99 -5.65 20.74 13.74
CA SER A 99 -4.51 21.20 14.55
C SER A 99 -4.93 21.37 16.00
N ASP A 100 -4.11 20.87 16.93
CA ASP A 100 -4.30 21.09 18.36
C ASP A 100 -4.03 22.54 18.79
N VAL A 101 -3.11 23.22 18.10
CA VAL A 101 -2.70 24.60 18.40
C VAL A 101 -3.63 25.63 17.75
N TYR A 102 -4.17 25.29 16.56
CA TYR A 102 -5.09 26.15 15.81
C TYR A 102 -6.39 25.40 15.43
N PRO A 103 -7.26 25.08 16.41
CA PRO A 103 -8.49 24.32 16.15
C PRO A 103 -9.47 25.00 15.18
N GLU A 104 -9.37 26.33 15.03
CA GLU A 104 -10.23 27.12 14.15
C GLU A 104 -10.00 26.85 12.66
N LEU A 105 -8.87 26.27 12.27
CA LEU A 105 -8.54 25.98 10.87
C LEU A 105 -9.53 24.99 10.26
N SER A 106 -9.78 23.86 10.95
CA SER A 106 -10.76 22.87 10.48
C SER A 106 -12.18 23.24 10.87
N ALA A 107 -12.40 23.85 12.03
CA ALA A 107 -13.75 24.19 12.50
C ALA A 107 -14.50 25.19 11.60
N LYS A 108 -13.78 26.04 10.84
CA LYS A 108 -14.38 27.07 9.98
C LYS A 108 -14.47 26.68 8.50
N VAL A 109 -13.60 25.77 8.03
CA VAL A 109 -13.34 25.57 6.58
C VAL A 109 -13.29 24.08 6.20
N CYS A 110 -13.71 23.16 7.08
CA CYS A 110 -13.87 21.76 6.71
C CYS A 110 -15.29 21.51 6.16
N PHE A 111 -15.38 20.63 5.15
CA PHE A 111 -16.66 20.08 4.74
C PHE A 111 -17.31 19.35 5.93
N VAL A 112 -18.62 19.52 6.10
CA VAL A 112 -19.43 18.78 7.08
C VAL A 112 -19.57 17.32 6.63
#